data_AF-A0A3C1G2S0-F1
#
_entry.id   AF-A0A3C1G2S0-F1
#
_cell.length_a   1.000
_cell.length_b   1.000
_cell.length_c   1.000
_cell.angle_alpha   90.00
_cell.angle_beta   90.00
_cell.angle_gamma   90.00
#
_symmetry.space_group_name_H-M   'P 1'
#
loop_
_entity.id
_entity.type
_entity.pdbx_description
1 polymer ?
#
loop_
_entity_poly.entity_id
_entity_poly.type
_entity_poly.pdbx_seq_one_letter_code
_entity_poly.pdbx_strand_id
1 'polypeptide(L)'
;MVCFHRRYDLGDRHEFRSPEEFNQFLKNEKPICLPLYLFDHSGITISTESGRFRACDPQGWDWGLLGYIYVTKMDVRKEYSARRVSRKVLEKVTR
;
A
#
# COMPACT_ATOMS: atom_id res chain seq x y z
N MET A 1 -3.44 -6.03 -1.54
CA MET A 1 -3.56 -4.57 -1.66
C MET A 1 -4.91 -4.16 -1.12
N VAL A 2 -4.94 -3.19 -0.20
CA VAL A 2 -6.17 -2.55 0.24
C VAL A 2 -6.29 -1.22 -0.51
N CYS A 3 -7.43 -0.95 -1.13
CA CYS A 3 -7.63 0.26 -1.91
C CYS A 3 -9.00 0.85 -1.61
N PHE A 4 -9.05 2.18 -1.56
CA PHE A 4 -10.27 2.92 -1.33
C PHE A 4 -10.38 3.99 -2.40
N HIS A 5 -11.18 3.74 -3.44
CA HIS A 5 -11.35 4.69 -4.54
C HIS A 5 -12.82 4.87 -4.91
N ARG A 6 -13.21 6.10 -5.24
CA ARG A 6 -14.61 6.45 -5.52
C ARG A 6 -15.08 6.00 -6.91
N ARG A 7 -14.15 5.91 -7.87
CA ARG A 7 -14.46 5.62 -9.28
C ARG A 7 -14.11 4.19 -9.70
N TYR A 8 -13.18 3.55 -8.99
CA TYR A 8 -12.59 2.29 -9.43
C TYR A 8 -12.63 1.28 -8.29
N ASP A 9 -12.98 0.05 -8.62
CA ASP A 9 -12.83 -1.10 -7.73
C ASP A 9 -11.48 -1.77 -8.04
N LEU A 10 -10.46 -1.41 -7.28
CA LEU A 10 -9.08 -1.85 -7.44
C LEU A 10 -8.62 -2.58 -6.18
N GLY A 11 -7.63 -3.46 -6.32
CA GLY A 11 -7.01 -4.13 -5.17
C GLY A 11 -7.56 -5.53 -4.92
N ASP A 12 -7.17 -6.10 -3.77
CA ASP A 12 -7.65 -7.41 -3.34
C ASP A 12 -8.96 -7.24 -2.57
N ARG A 13 -9.79 -8.28 -2.56
CA ARG A 13 -10.96 -8.30 -1.67
C ARG A 13 -10.49 -8.25 -0.20
N HIS A 14 -11.11 -7.38 0.58
CA HIS A 14 -10.84 -7.21 1.99
C HIS A 14 -12.10 -6.82 2.77
N GLU A 15 -12.06 -6.99 4.08
CA GLU A 15 -13.21 -6.74 4.96
C GLU A 15 -13.28 -5.29 5.48
N PHE A 16 -12.21 -4.50 5.28
CA PHE A 16 -12.19 -3.09 5.69
C PHE A 16 -13.23 -2.29 4.92
N ARG A 17 -14.21 -1.73 5.63
CA ARG A 17 -15.31 -0.95 5.06
C ARG A 17 -14.93 0.49 4.80
N SER A 18 -13.90 0.98 5.49
CA SER A 18 -13.42 2.34 5.34
C SER A 18 -11.92 2.47 5.58
N PRO A 19 -11.28 3.55 5.11
CA PRO A 19 -9.89 3.86 5.43
C PRO A 19 -9.62 3.92 6.95
N GLU A 20 -10.59 4.34 7.74
CA GLU A 20 -10.49 4.42 9.21
C GLU A 20 -10.35 3.04 9.85
N GLU A 21 -11.12 2.05 9.40
CA GLU A 21 -10.99 0.66 9.87
C GLU A 21 -9.60 0.10 9.52
N PHE A 22 -9.13 0.33 8.30
CA PHE A 22 -7.77 -0.06 7.92
C PHE A 22 -6.70 0.65 8.77
N ASN A 23 -6.88 1.93 9.07
CA ASN A 23 -5.98 2.68 9.95
C ASN A 23 -5.94 2.11 11.38
N GLN A 24 -7.05 1.59 11.90
CA GLN A 24 -7.06 0.89 13.20
C GLN A 24 -6.25 -0.42 13.13
N PHE A 25 -6.41 -1.18 12.05
CA PHE A 25 -5.61 -2.38 11.79
C PHE A 25 -4.10 -2.07 11.73
N LEU A 26 -3.71 -0.99 11.04
CA LEU A 26 -2.31 -0.54 11.00
C LEU A 26 -1.74 -0.24 12.39
N LYS A 27 -2.53 0.39 13.27
CA LYS A 27 -2.12 0.72 14.64
C LYS A 27 -1.95 -0.51 15.52
N ASN A 28 -2.85 -1.48 15.38
CA ASN A 28 -2.90 -2.68 16.21
C ASN A 28 -1.84 -3.70 15.77
N GLU A 29 -1.87 -4.11 14.50
CA GLU A 29 -1.04 -5.20 13.98
C GLU A 29 0.37 -4.72 13.58
N LYS A 30 0.51 -3.43 13.26
CA LYS A 30 1.75 -2.82 12.77
C LYS A 30 2.39 -3.67 11.64
N PRO A 31 1.64 -3.99 10.57
CA PRO A 31 2.16 -4.74 9.44
C PRO A 31 3.19 -3.92 8.67
N ILE A 32 3.94 -4.57 7.78
CA ILE A 32 4.83 -3.86 6.86
C ILE A 32 3.98 -3.38 5.69
N CYS A 33 4.03 -2.08 5.40
CA CYS A 33 3.17 -1.43 4.40
C CYS A 33 3.97 -0.51 3.50
N LEU A 34 3.55 -0.46 2.23
CA LEU A 34 3.96 0.53 1.26
C LEU A 34 2.72 1.31 0.81
N PRO A 35 2.79 2.65 0.73
CA PRO A 35 1.70 3.44 0.16
C PRO A 35 1.52 3.06 -1.31
N LEU A 36 0.31 3.20 -1.81
CA LEU A 36 -0.03 2.96 -3.20
C LEU A 36 -0.73 4.20 -3.74
N TYR A 37 -0.23 4.73 -4.84
CA TYR A 37 -0.75 5.93 -5.50
C TYR A 37 -1.33 5.58 -6.86
N LEU A 38 -2.39 6.29 -7.24
CA LEU A 38 -3.03 6.21 -8.55
C LEU A 38 -2.76 7.48 -9.33
N PHE A 39 -2.45 7.39 -10.61
CA PHE A 39 -2.44 8.48 -11.59
C PHE A 39 -3.43 8.13 -12.71
N ASP A 40 -4.41 9.00 -12.97
CA ASP A 40 -5.55 8.79 -13.87
C ASP A 40 -5.61 9.90 -14.93
N HIS A 41 -4.94 9.68 -16.07
CA HIS A 41 -4.88 10.64 -17.18
C HIS A 41 -4.86 9.91 -18.52
N SER A 42 -6.05 9.62 -19.08
CA SER A 42 -6.25 8.78 -20.28
C SER A 42 -5.87 7.30 -20.12
N GLY A 43 -5.63 6.87 -18.87
CA GLY A 43 -5.25 5.52 -18.49
C GLY A 43 -4.92 5.49 -17.00
N ILE A 44 -4.87 4.30 -16.44
CA ILE A 44 -4.62 4.10 -15.01
C ILE A 44 -3.19 3.62 -14.80
N THR A 45 -2.41 4.38 -14.02
CA THR A 45 -1.08 3.98 -13.56
C THR A 45 -1.05 3.93 -12.04
N ILE A 46 -0.49 2.85 -11.50
CA ILE A 46 -0.34 2.66 -10.06
C ILE A 46 1.15 2.55 -9.71
N SER A 47 1.56 3.16 -8.60
CA SER A 47 2.94 3.15 -8.13
C SER A 47 3.00 3.20 -6.61
N THR A 48 4.00 2.56 -6.00
CA THR A 48 4.29 2.72 -4.56
C THR A 48 5.08 4.01 -4.26
N GLU A 49 5.54 4.69 -5.30
CA GLU A 49 6.23 5.97 -5.23
C GLU A 49 5.41 7.07 -5.87
N SER A 50 5.21 8.18 -5.16
CA SER A 50 4.51 9.36 -5.67
C SER A 50 5.42 10.31 -6.46
N GLY A 51 6.74 10.15 -6.38
CA GLY A 51 7.71 11.10 -6.95
C GLY A 51 7.54 11.33 -8.45
N ARG A 52 7.27 10.25 -9.22
CA ARG A 52 7.05 10.34 -10.67
C ARG A 52 5.78 11.10 -11.02
N PHE A 53 4.69 10.84 -10.28
CA PHE A 53 3.41 11.51 -10.49
C PHE A 53 3.50 12.99 -10.10
N ARG A 54 4.14 13.31 -8.98
CA ARG A 54 4.41 14.70 -8.57
C ARG A 54 5.28 15.43 -9.59
N ALA A 55 6.22 14.76 -10.25
CA ALA A 55 7.08 15.39 -11.24
C ALA A 55 6.33 15.78 -12.53
N CYS A 56 5.38 14.96 -12.99
CA CYS A 56 4.58 15.26 -14.17
C CYS A 56 3.30 16.09 -13.88
N ASP A 57 2.75 15.96 -12.68
CA ASP A 57 1.61 16.74 -12.18
C ASP A 57 1.88 17.23 -10.74
N PRO A 58 2.63 18.34 -10.58
CA PRO A 58 2.95 18.88 -9.26
C PRO A 58 1.74 19.35 -8.45
N GLN A 59 0.64 19.65 -9.15
CA GLN A 59 -0.59 20.22 -8.57
C GLN A 59 -1.54 19.12 -8.07
N GLY A 60 -1.33 17.86 -8.48
CA GLY A 60 -2.07 16.71 -7.98
C GLY A 60 -3.51 16.68 -8.47
N TRP A 61 -3.74 17.07 -9.72
CA TRP A 61 -5.05 17.00 -10.34
C TRP A 61 -5.45 15.57 -10.64
N ASP A 62 -4.50 14.80 -11.16
CA ASP A 62 -4.76 13.48 -11.72
C ASP A 62 -4.19 12.34 -10.87
N TRP A 63 -3.59 12.64 -9.70
CA TRP A 63 -3.09 11.60 -8.80
C TRP A 63 -3.33 11.82 -7.33
N GLY A 64 -3.32 10.70 -6.61
CA GLY A 64 -3.50 10.69 -5.16
C GLY A 64 -3.21 9.34 -4.54
N LEU A 65 -3.39 9.27 -3.22
CA LEU A 65 -3.28 8.02 -2.48
C LEU A 65 -4.47 7.11 -2.83
N LEU A 66 -4.17 5.92 -3.33
CA LEU A 66 -5.14 4.87 -3.64
C LEU A 66 -5.38 3.96 -2.43
N GLY A 67 -4.33 3.68 -1.67
CA GLY A 67 -4.37 2.75 -0.56
C GLY A 67 -2.99 2.23 -0.19
N TYR A 68 -2.90 0.97 0.18
CA TYR A 68 -1.66 0.37 0.67
C TYR A 68 -1.49 -1.08 0.19
N ILE A 69 -0.24 -1.45 -0.07
CA ILE A 69 0.17 -2.84 -0.14
C ILE A 69 0.73 -3.19 1.23
N TYR A 70 0.23 -4.26 1.86
CA TYR A 70 0.69 -4.66 3.18
C TYR A 70 0.93 -6.16 3.27
N VAL A 71 1.77 -6.54 4.22
CA VAL A 71 2.01 -7.93 4.61
C VAL A 71 2.13 -8.00 6.14
N THR A 72 1.51 -9.02 6.75
CA THR A 72 1.60 -9.18 8.20
C THR A 72 2.99 -9.67 8.61
N LYS A 73 3.42 -9.33 9.82
CA LYS A 73 4.68 -9.85 10.36
C LYS A 73 4.66 -11.38 10.49
N MET A 74 3.48 -11.97 10.68
CA MET A 74 3.32 -13.42 10.74
C MET A 74 3.62 -14.05 9.39
N ASP A 75 3.05 -13.53 8.31
CA ASP A 75 3.26 -14.05 6.96
C ASP A 75 4.72 -13.90 6.53
N VAL A 76 5.36 -12.77 6.83
CA VAL A 76 6.81 -12.59 6.58
C VAL A 76 7.64 -13.63 7.35
N ARG A 77 7.32 -13.91 8.60
CA ARG A 77 8.05 -14.93 9.38
C ARG A 77 7.86 -16.32 8.80
N LYS A 78 6.66 -16.64 8.34
CA LYS A 78 6.33 -17.91 7.69
C LYS A 78 7.10 -18.07 6.38
N GLU A 79 7.03 -17.07 5.50
CA GLU A 79 7.68 -17.08 4.19
C GLU A 79 9.20 -17.20 4.30
N TYR A 80 9.82 -16.41 5.19
CA TYR A 80 11.28 -16.41 5.37
C TYR A 80 11.78 -17.42 6.41
N SER A 81 10.91 -18.29 6.93
CA SER A 81 11.22 -19.25 8.01
C SER A 81 12.01 -18.63 9.17
N ALA A 82 11.61 -17.41 9.58
CA ALA A 82 12.34 -16.59 10.52
C ALA A 82 11.59 -16.42 11.85
N ARG A 83 12.30 -16.54 12.98
CA ARG A 83 11.71 -16.31 14.32
C ARG A 83 11.28 -14.85 14.53
N ARG A 84 11.99 -13.90 13.92
CA ARG A 84 11.71 -12.45 13.99
C ARG A 84 11.96 -11.79 12.66
N VAL A 85 11.25 -10.69 12.39
CA VAL A 85 11.54 -9.83 11.24
C VAL A 85 12.77 -8.98 11.59
N SER A 86 13.93 -9.39 11.07
CA SER A 86 15.19 -8.64 11.21
C SER A 86 15.25 -7.51 10.19
N ARG A 87 16.19 -6.56 10.37
CA ARG A 87 16.44 -5.48 9.40
C ARG A 87 16.72 -6.00 7.99
N LYS A 88 17.51 -7.07 7.87
CA LYS A 88 17.81 -7.73 6.58
C LYS A 88 16.57 -8.31 5.91
N VAL A 89 15.64 -8.87 6.69
CA VAL A 89 14.37 -9.38 6.14
C VAL A 89 13.47 -8.22 5.75
N LEU A 90 13.39 -7.19 6.59
CA LEU A 90 12.61 -5.98 6.30
C LEU A 90 13.05 -5.34 4.98
N GLU A 91 14.35 -5.15 4.78
CA GLU A 91 14.92 -4.58 3.54
C GLU A 91 14.61 -5.43 2.29
N LYS A 92 14.45 -6.75 2.43
CA LYS A 92 14.02 -7.63 1.33
C LYS A 92 12.54 -7.52 1.03
N VAL A 93 11.71 -7.31 2.06
CA VAL A 93 10.25 -7.21 1.92
C VAL A 93 9.84 -5.86 1.34
N THR A 94 10.60 -4.80 1.58
CA THR A 94 10.28 -3.43 1.13
C THR A 94 11.00 -3.01 -0.16
N ARG A 95 11.64 -3.94 -0.88
CA ARG A 95 12.41 -3.67 -2.10
C ARG A 95 11.78 -4.32 -3.32
#